data_AF-A0A965PF36-F1
#
_entry.id   AF-A0A965PF36-F1
#
_cell.length_a   1.000
_cell.length_b   1.000
_cell.length_c   1.000
_cell.angle_alpha   90.00
_cell.angle_beta   90.00
_cell.angle_gamma   90.00
#
_symmetry.space_group_name_H-M   'P 1'
#
loop_
_entity.id
_entity.type
_entity.pdbx_description
1 polymer ?
#
loop_
_entity_poly.entity_id
_entity_poly.type
_entity_poly.pdbx_seq_one_letter_code
_entity_poly.pdbx_strand_id
1 'polypeptide(L)'
;MTDLEATVKAYSLTSFAAPTASLTMNSQKITNLAAPTDDNDAATKAYVDAARAGLDVKQSVRAATTANVDLSSALENGDVIDGVTLATGDRVLVKNQSTASQNGIYVVQASGAAVRATDFDADAEVTPGAFAFVEEGTTNADTGWVLTTNGTITVGSTSLAFAQFSGAGNITAGDGLTKDGNTINAVGTVGRISVAADSIDISTAYAGQTSIATLGTVTTGVWSATAIGPTKGGTGLTTVPKGSVLGANTLDTVTAVQGGTTDGILTYSASGTSVAFLETLDGGSF
;
A
#
# COMPACT_ATOMS: atom_id res chain seq x y z
N MET A 1 17.67 49.22 -64.82
CA MET A 1 17.11 49.32 -63.46
C MET A 1 17.38 47.99 -62.79
N THR A 2 18.03 48.00 -61.61
CA THR A 2 18.08 46.78 -60.79
C THR A 2 16.65 46.40 -60.46
N ASP A 3 16.31 45.14 -60.69
CA ASP A 3 15.00 44.62 -60.36
C ASP A 3 14.78 44.76 -58.86
N LEU A 4 13.72 45.48 -58.48
CA LEU A 4 13.35 45.71 -57.08
C LEU A 4 13.18 44.38 -56.34
N GLU A 5 12.69 43.35 -57.03
CA GLU A 5 12.54 42.01 -56.47
C GLU A 5 13.89 41.39 -56.11
N ALA A 6 14.90 41.54 -56.97
CA ALA A 6 16.25 41.06 -56.70
C ALA A 6 16.91 41.81 -55.52
N THR A 7 16.69 43.12 -55.43
CA THR A 7 17.18 43.93 -54.30
C THR A 7 16.50 43.57 -52.98
N VAL A 8 15.18 43.35 -52.98
CA VAL A 8 14.43 43.00 -51.76
C VAL A 8 14.79 41.60 -51.25
N LYS A 9 14.94 40.62 -52.14
CA LYS A 9 15.35 39.25 -51.78
C LYS A 9 16.77 39.15 -51.22
N ALA A 10 17.62 40.14 -51.47
CA ALA A 10 19.00 40.17 -50.98
C ALA A 10 19.12 40.65 -49.52
N TYR A 11 18.10 41.30 -48.96
CA TYR A 11 18.13 41.72 -47.56
C TYR A 11 17.84 40.54 -46.62
N SER A 12 18.76 40.30 -45.68
CA SER A 12 18.49 39.38 -44.57
C SER A 12 17.45 39.99 -43.61
N LEU A 13 16.68 39.15 -42.91
CA LEU A 13 15.79 39.62 -41.84
C LEU A 13 16.54 40.44 -40.78
N THR A 14 17.81 40.10 -40.53
CA THR A 14 18.69 40.80 -39.57
C THR A 14 19.13 42.18 -40.04
N SER A 15 18.92 42.53 -41.31
CA SER A 15 19.25 43.84 -41.87
C SER A 15 18.11 44.86 -41.75
N PHE A 16 16.93 44.42 -41.29
CA PHE A 16 15.78 45.29 -41.02
C PHE A 16 15.85 45.86 -39.59
N ALA A 17 15.22 47.03 -39.39
CA ALA A 17 15.03 47.59 -38.06
C ALA A 17 14.18 46.64 -37.20
N ALA A 18 14.44 46.63 -35.88
CA ALA A 18 13.67 45.82 -34.94
C ALA A 18 12.16 46.17 -35.04
N PRO A 19 11.26 45.17 -35.04
CA PRO A 19 9.83 45.41 -35.05
C PRO A 19 9.40 46.24 -33.83
N THR A 20 8.61 47.30 -34.05
CA THR A 20 8.00 48.11 -32.99
C THR A 20 6.56 47.69 -32.67
N ALA A 21 6.08 46.63 -33.32
CA ALA A 21 4.78 46.00 -33.14
C ALA A 21 4.90 44.49 -33.35
N SER A 22 3.87 43.73 -32.96
CA SER A 22 3.83 42.27 -33.12
C SER A 22 3.96 41.85 -34.58
N LEU A 23 4.82 40.86 -34.83
CA LEU A 23 5.00 40.23 -36.14
C LEU A 23 4.03 39.05 -36.29
N THR A 24 3.02 39.20 -37.15
CA THR A 24 2.12 38.09 -37.52
C THR A 24 2.69 37.26 -38.66
N MET A 25 2.59 35.93 -38.57
CA MET A 25 3.08 35.00 -39.59
C MET A 25 2.01 34.52 -40.57
N ASN A 26 0.76 34.99 -40.47
CA ASN A 26 -0.35 34.61 -41.38
C ASN A 26 -0.44 33.08 -41.65
N SER A 27 -0.41 32.29 -40.56
CA SER A 27 -0.43 30.81 -40.59
C SER A 27 0.73 30.15 -41.35
N GLN A 28 1.86 30.85 -41.53
CA GLN A 28 3.07 30.29 -42.11
C GLN A 28 4.00 29.69 -41.04
N LYS A 29 4.79 28.68 -41.45
CA LYS A 29 5.79 28.04 -40.58
C LYS A 29 7.06 28.90 -40.47
N ILE A 30 7.69 28.89 -39.29
CA ILE A 30 9.07 29.34 -39.11
C ILE A 30 9.96 28.09 -39.17
N THR A 31 10.74 27.94 -40.23
CA THR A 31 11.62 26.78 -40.46
C THR A 31 13.07 27.06 -40.06
N ASN A 32 13.85 26.04 -39.71
CA ASN A 32 15.25 26.14 -39.27
C ASN A 32 15.48 26.98 -38.00
N LEU A 33 14.48 27.07 -37.12
CA LEU A 33 14.63 27.66 -35.79
C LEU A 33 15.43 26.70 -34.88
N ALA A 34 16.45 27.22 -34.19
CA ALA A 34 17.24 26.44 -33.23
C ALA A 34 16.45 26.18 -31.93
N ALA A 35 16.91 25.23 -31.12
CA ALA A 35 16.36 25.04 -29.78
C ALA A 35 16.60 26.30 -28.91
N PRO A 36 15.63 26.70 -28.07
CA PRO A 36 15.76 27.88 -27.22
C PRO A 36 16.86 27.67 -26.16
N THR A 37 17.58 28.75 -25.86
CA THR A 37 18.64 28.79 -24.84
C THR A 37 18.36 29.82 -23.73
N ASP A 38 17.59 30.87 -24.04
CA ASP A 38 17.18 31.90 -23.09
C ASP A 38 15.65 31.89 -22.86
N ASP A 39 15.20 32.44 -21.72
CA ASP A 39 13.78 32.43 -21.31
C ASP A 39 12.82 33.10 -22.30
N ASN A 40 13.33 34.00 -23.17
CA ASN A 40 12.51 34.74 -24.13
C ASN A 40 12.59 34.18 -25.57
N ASP A 41 13.28 33.06 -25.78
CA ASP A 41 13.41 32.46 -27.10
C ASP A 41 12.10 31.80 -27.55
N ALA A 42 11.85 31.81 -28.87
CA ALA A 42 10.80 30.99 -29.44
C ALA A 42 11.18 29.50 -29.36
N ALA A 43 10.29 28.68 -28.77
CA ALA A 43 10.53 27.24 -28.65
C ALA A 43 10.15 26.49 -29.92
N THR A 44 11.01 25.57 -30.37
CA THR A 44 10.65 24.62 -31.43
C THR A 44 9.66 23.60 -30.90
N LYS A 45 8.82 23.02 -31.78
CA LYS A 45 7.89 21.95 -31.38
C LYS A 45 8.65 20.79 -30.71
N ALA A 46 9.79 20.39 -31.28
CA ALA A 46 10.62 19.32 -30.73
C ALA A 46 11.13 19.63 -29.31
N TYR A 47 11.51 20.87 -29.02
CA TYR A 47 11.89 21.28 -27.67
C TYR A 47 10.70 21.21 -26.70
N VAL A 48 9.52 21.68 -27.11
CA VAL A 48 8.30 21.60 -26.28
C VAL A 48 7.90 20.14 -26.04
N ASP A 49 7.98 19.30 -27.06
CA ASP A 49 7.68 17.87 -26.97
C ASP A 49 8.68 17.17 -26.02
N ALA A 50 9.97 17.50 -26.12
CA ALA A 50 11.01 16.98 -25.22
C ALA A 50 10.91 17.52 -23.79
N ALA A 51 10.51 18.76 -23.59
CA ALA A 51 10.24 19.32 -22.26
C ALA A 51 9.06 18.63 -21.57
N ARG A 52 8.13 18.05 -22.35
CA ARG A 52 7.06 17.18 -21.83
C ARG A 52 7.54 15.75 -21.52
N ALA A 53 8.76 15.36 -21.88
CA ALA A 53 9.25 13.98 -21.87
C ALA A 53 9.44 13.31 -20.49
N GLY A 54 8.87 13.87 -19.41
CA GLY A 54 8.57 13.08 -18.22
C GLY A 54 7.29 12.25 -18.37
N LEU A 55 6.35 12.68 -19.22
CA LEU A 55 5.04 12.05 -19.44
C LEU A 55 4.64 12.16 -20.93
N ASP A 56 4.54 11.02 -21.61
CA ASP A 56 4.00 10.92 -22.97
C ASP A 56 2.47 10.97 -22.94
N VAL A 57 1.92 12.18 -22.90
CA VAL A 57 0.49 12.43 -22.71
C VAL A 57 -0.31 11.98 -23.94
N LYS A 58 -1.22 11.03 -23.73
CA LYS A 58 -2.24 10.57 -24.69
C LYS A 58 -3.54 11.34 -24.51
N GLN A 59 -4.45 11.21 -25.47
CA GLN A 59 -5.83 11.68 -25.25
C GLN A 59 -6.45 10.95 -24.05
N SER A 60 -7.32 11.63 -23.33
CA SER A 60 -8.07 11.04 -22.23
C SER A 60 -8.86 9.81 -22.68
N VAL A 61 -9.15 8.95 -21.72
CA VAL A 61 -10.02 7.80 -21.89
C VAL A 61 -11.28 8.04 -21.07
N ARG A 62 -12.41 7.59 -21.59
CA ARG A 62 -13.68 7.75 -20.90
C ARG A 62 -13.79 6.82 -19.69
N ALA A 63 -13.29 5.59 -19.82
CA ALA A 63 -13.31 4.60 -18.75
C ALA A 63 -12.02 3.76 -18.72
N ALA A 64 -11.79 3.02 -17.63
CA ALA A 64 -10.70 2.06 -17.52
C ALA A 64 -11.17 0.73 -16.95
N THR A 65 -10.56 -0.37 -17.39
CA THR A 65 -10.93 -1.72 -16.92
C THR A 65 -10.68 -1.86 -15.41
N THR A 66 -11.50 -2.67 -14.74
CA THR A 66 -11.31 -3.11 -13.34
C THR A 66 -10.92 -4.59 -13.24
N ALA A 67 -11.10 -5.35 -14.33
CA ALA A 67 -10.81 -6.77 -14.43
C ALA A 67 -10.43 -7.13 -15.88
N ASN A 68 -10.08 -8.39 -16.11
CA ASN A 68 -9.84 -8.91 -17.46
C ASN A 68 -11.11 -8.81 -18.31
N VAL A 69 -10.99 -8.31 -19.55
CA VAL A 69 -12.07 -8.20 -20.53
C VAL A 69 -11.81 -9.06 -21.75
N ASP A 70 -12.85 -9.44 -22.48
CA ASP A 70 -12.71 -10.09 -23.79
C ASP A 70 -12.60 -9.03 -24.89
N LEU A 71 -11.40 -8.79 -25.41
CA LEU A 71 -11.19 -7.80 -26.47
C LEU A 71 -11.90 -8.13 -27.78
N SER A 72 -12.46 -9.33 -27.95
CA SER A 72 -13.23 -9.65 -29.14
C SER A 72 -14.67 -9.12 -29.10
N SER A 73 -15.19 -8.78 -27.92
CA SER A 73 -16.62 -8.49 -27.74
C SER A 73 -17.02 -7.59 -26.56
N ALA A 74 -16.10 -7.21 -25.66
CA ALA A 74 -16.43 -6.48 -24.43
C ALA A 74 -16.08 -4.97 -24.47
N LEU A 75 -15.84 -4.43 -25.66
CA LEU A 75 -15.59 -3.00 -25.90
C LEU A 75 -16.43 -2.53 -27.11
N GLU A 76 -17.70 -2.93 -27.12
CA GLU A 76 -18.67 -2.56 -28.13
C GLU A 76 -19.64 -1.49 -27.61
N ASN A 77 -20.35 -0.84 -28.54
CA ASN A 77 -21.36 0.14 -28.19
C ASN A 77 -22.49 -0.48 -27.35
N GLY A 78 -22.67 0.03 -26.14
CA GLY A 78 -23.65 -0.45 -25.17
C GLY A 78 -23.06 -1.33 -24.06
N ASP A 79 -21.81 -1.77 -24.20
CA ASP A 79 -21.10 -2.48 -23.13
C ASP A 79 -20.82 -1.58 -21.94
N VAL A 80 -20.52 -2.18 -20.79
CA VAL A 80 -20.28 -1.45 -19.55
C VAL A 80 -18.88 -1.75 -19.02
N ILE A 81 -18.08 -0.70 -18.83
CA ILE A 81 -16.77 -0.75 -18.17
C ILE A 81 -16.79 0.18 -16.97
N ASP A 82 -16.47 -0.35 -15.78
CA ASP A 82 -16.42 0.41 -14.52
C ASP A 82 -17.69 1.25 -14.25
N GLY A 83 -18.87 0.70 -14.61
CA GLY A 83 -20.16 1.37 -14.44
C GLY A 83 -20.51 2.40 -15.53
N VAL A 84 -19.63 2.61 -16.52
CA VAL A 84 -19.85 3.50 -17.67
C VAL A 84 -20.37 2.70 -18.86
N THR A 85 -21.54 3.06 -19.39
CA THR A 85 -22.04 2.52 -20.67
C THR A 85 -21.29 3.17 -21.83
N LEU A 86 -20.64 2.35 -22.64
CA LEU A 86 -19.76 2.76 -23.72
C LEU A 86 -20.53 3.12 -25.00
N ALA A 87 -20.04 4.10 -25.74
CA ALA A 87 -20.50 4.45 -27.07
C ALA A 87 -19.39 4.27 -28.12
N THR A 88 -19.75 4.02 -29.38
CA THR A 88 -18.75 3.92 -30.46
C THR A 88 -17.88 5.17 -30.52
N GLY A 89 -16.56 4.99 -30.60
CA GLY A 89 -15.57 6.07 -30.61
C GLY A 89 -15.05 6.46 -29.22
N ASP A 90 -15.70 6.01 -28.14
CA ASP A 90 -15.16 6.17 -26.79
C ASP A 90 -13.79 5.50 -26.67
N ARG A 91 -12.93 6.06 -25.84
CA ARG A 91 -11.62 5.50 -25.54
C ARG A 91 -11.64 4.80 -24.20
N VAL A 92 -11.06 3.61 -24.12
CA VAL A 92 -10.97 2.82 -22.88
C VAL A 92 -9.53 2.44 -22.60
N LEU A 93 -9.06 2.71 -21.38
CA LEU A 93 -7.79 2.17 -20.90
C LEU A 93 -7.99 0.72 -20.44
N VAL A 94 -7.44 -0.22 -21.20
CA VAL A 94 -7.36 -1.63 -20.87
C VAL A 94 -6.05 -1.89 -20.14
N LYS A 95 -6.12 -2.13 -18.83
CA LYS A 95 -4.93 -2.29 -17.96
C LYS A 95 -4.91 -3.58 -17.14
N ASN A 96 -5.95 -4.41 -17.26
CA ASN A 96 -6.15 -5.60 -16.42
C ASN A 96 -6.20 -6.92 -17.21
N GLN A 97 -5.59 -6.99 -18.39
CA GLN A 97 -5.55 -8.23 -19.16
C GLN A 97 -4.67 -9.29 -18.51
N SER A 98 -5.10 -10.55 -18.57
CA SER A 98 -4.27 -11.69 -18.17
C SER A 98 -3.02 -11.83 -19.05
N THR A 99 -3.13 -11.50 -20.34
CA THR A 99 -1.97 -11.34 -21.23
C THR A 99 -1.60 -9.85 -21.30
N ALA A 100 -0.62 -9.43 -20.49
CA ALA A 100 -0.30 -8.02 -20.32
C ALA A 100 0.16 -7.27 -21.59
N SER A 101 0.59 -7.98 -22.65
CA SER A 101 0.88 -7.34 -23.95
C SER A 101 -0.38 -6.85 -24.68
N GLN A 102 -1.57 -7.29 -24.25
CA GLN A 102 -2.88 -6.81 -24.70
C GLN A 102 -3.37 -5.57 -23.94
N ASN A 103 -2.68 -5.15 -22.87
CA ASN A 103 -3.02 -3.87 -22.24
C ASN A 103 -2.73 -2.70 -23.19
N GLY A 104 -3.44 -1.59 -23.04
CA GLY A 104 -3.29 -0.40 -23.86
C GLY A 104 -4.54 0.45 -23.90
N ILE A 105 -4.57 1.43 -24.80
CA ILE A 105 -5.74 2.27 -25.03
C ILE A 105 -6.45 1.76 -26.27
N TYR A 106 -7.76 1.55 -26.15
CA TYR A 106 -8.61 1.01 -27.20
C TYR A 106 -9.75 1.97 -27.52
N VAL A 107 -10.26 1.90 -28.74
CA VAL A 107 -11.46 2.61 -29.20
C VAL A 107 -12.62 1.63 -29.25
N VAL A 108 -13.74 2.05 -28.68
CA VAL A 108 -15.00 1.29 -28.65
C VAL A 108 -15.56 1.21 -30.05
N GLN A 109 -15.86 -0.01 -30.49
CA GLN A 109 -16.37 -0.29 -31.81
C GLN A 109 -17.90 -0.30 -31.82
N ALA A 110 -18.52 -0.17 -33.00
CA ALA A 110 -19.96 -0.39 -33.12
C ALA A 110 -20.34 -1.86 -32.84
N SER A 111 -19.45 -2.78 -33.23
CA SER A 111 -19.52 -4.22 -32.96
C SER A 111 -18.17 -4.87 -33.32
N GLY A 112 -17.86 -6.02 -32.73
CA GLY A 112 -16.68 -6.83 -33.03
C GLY A 112 -15.44 -6.45 -32.21
N ALA A 113 -14.30 -7.00 -32.63
CA ALA A 113 -13.06 -6.89 -31.87
C ALA A 113 -12.61 -5.45 -31.67
N ALA A 114 -12.18 -5.15 -30.44
CA ALA A 114 -11.63 -3.88 -30.04
C ALA A 114 -10.39 -3.52 -30.87
N VAL A 115 -10.26 -2.24 -31.20
CA VAL A 115 -9.12 -1.71 -31.97
C VAL A 115 -8.30 -0.80 -31.06
N ARG A 116 -6.97 -0.92 -31.09
CA ARG A 116 -6.09 0.01 -30.37
C ARG A 116 -6.30 1.42 -30.89
N ALA A 117 -6.20 2.39 -30.00
CA ALA A 117 -6.25 3.79 -30.37
C ALA A 117 -5.07 4.19 -31.26
N THR A 118 -5.31 5.11 -32.20
CA THR A 118 -4.33 5.54 -33.21
C THR A 118 -3.12 6.29 -32.65
N ASP A 119 -3.13 6.67 -31.37
CA ASP A 119 -2.00 7.28 -30.65
C ASP A 119 -1.31 6.29 -29.69
N PHE A 120 -1.67 5.01 -29.79
CA PHE A 120 -1.23 3.91 -28.95
C PHE A 120 -1.25 2.55 -29.70
N ASP A 121 -1.03 2.55 -31.03
CA ASP A 121 -1.10 1.34 -31.86
C ASP A 121 0.23 0.95 -32.52
N ALA A 122 1.23 1.83 -32.51
CA ALA A 122 2.57 1.57 -33.06
C ALA A 122 3.68 1.59 -31.99
N ASP A 123 4.75 0.81 -32.23
CA ASP A 123 5.93 0.73 -31.35
C ASP A 123 6.54 2.11 -31.02
N ALA A 124 6.55 3.02 -31.99
CA ALA A 124 7.08 4.37 -31.82
C ALA A 124 6.19 5.27 -30.94
N GLU A 125 4.93 4.91 -30.74
CA GLU A 125 3.94 5.69 -29.99
C GLU A 125 3.77 5.18 -28.56
N VAL A 126 4.04 3.90 -28.32
CA VAL A 126 3.96 3.30 -26.98
C VAL A 126 5.30 3.45 -26.28
N THR A 127 5.49 4.58 -25.61
CA THR A 127 6.74 4.89 -24.90
C THR A 127 6.60 4.73 -23.38
N PRO A 128 7.68 4.36 -22.66
CA PRO A 128 7.70 4.45 -21.20
C PRO A 128 7.30 5.86 -20.74
N GLY A 129 6.41 5.95 -19.76
CA GLY A 129 5.84 7.23 -19.34
C GLY A 129 4.59 7.66 -20.11
N ALA A 130 4.07 6.84 -21.03
CA ALA A 130 2.79 7.09 -21.68
C ALA A 130 1.66 7.25 -20.66
N PHE A 131 0.89 8.33 -20.77
CA PHE A 131 -0.04 8.79 -19.76
C PHE A 131 -1.43 9.01 -20.35
N ALA A 132 -2.48 8.53 -19.65
CA ALA A 132 -3.86 8.92 -19.94
C ALA A 132 -4.64 9.24 -18.66
N PHE A 133 -5.53 10.23 -18.74
CA PHE A 133 -6.50 10.55 -17.70
C PHE A 133 -7.82 9.82 -17.97
N VAL A 134 -8.43 9.27 -16.92
CA VAL A 134 -9.72 8.57 -16.97
C VAL A 134 -10.82 9.52 -16.49
N GLU A 135 -11.80 9.78 -17.36
CA GLU A 135 -12.82 10.80 -17.14
C GLU A 135 -14.00 10.31 -16.28
N GLU A 136 -14.42 9.07 -16.46
CA GLU A 136 -15.60 8.49 -15.82
C GLU A 136 -15.32 7.08 -15.26
N GLY A 137 -16.20 6.61 -14.38
CA GLY A 137 -16.07 5.30 -13.72
C GLY A 137 -16.56 5.32 -12.27
N THR A 138 -16.81 4.15 -11.71
CA THR A 138 -17.07 4.02 -10.26
C THR A 138 -15.78 3.91 -9.46
N THR A 139 -14.77 3.25 -10.01
CA THR A 139 -13.50 2.94 -9.33
C THR A 139 -12.36 3.81 -9.86
N ASN A 140 -12.29 4.00 -11.18
CA ASN A 140 -11.17 4.67 -11.85
C ASN A 140 -11.51 6.09 -12.33
N ALA A 141 -12.69 6.65 -12.00
CA ALA A 141 -13.01 8.05 -12.35
C ALA A 141 -11.96 9.01 -11.78
N ASP A 142 -11.70 10.06 -12.56
CA ASP A 142 -10.80 11.16 -12.20
C ASP A 142 -9.37 10.71 -11.82
N THR A 143 -8.90 9.60 -12.41
CA THR A 143 -7.56 9.05 -12.16
C THR A 143 -6.63 9.23 -13.36
N GLY A 144 -5.34 9.41 -13.10
CA GLY A 144 -4.30 9.37 -14.12
C GLY A 144 -3.47 8.11 -14.04
N TRP A 145 -3.21 7.50 -15.18
CA TRP A 145 -2.45 6.26 -15.32
C TRP A 145 -1.25 6.44 -16.24
N VAL A 146 -0.10 5.95 -15.80
CA VAL A 146 1.17 6.00 -16.52
C VAL A 146 1.68 4.59 -16.85
N LEU A 147 2.19 4.39 -18.05
CA LEU A 147 2.88 3.17 -18.46
C LEU A 147 4.26 3.12 -17.79
N THR A 148 4.48 2.14 -16.92
CA THR A 148 5.72 1.96 -16.17
C THR A 148 6.64 0.89 -16.76
N THR A 149 6.23 0.26 -17.87
CA THR A 149 7.11 -0.65 -18.62
C THR A 149 8.31 0.13 -19.15
N ASN A 150 9.52 -0.32 -18.81
CA ASN A 150 10.77 0.33 -19.21
C ASN A 150 11.39 -0.31 -20.45
N GLY A 151 12.26 0.44 -21.13
CA GLY A 151 13.03 -0.05 -22.29
C GLY A 151 12.24 0.00 -23.60
N THR A 152 12.75 -0.70 -24.61
CA THR A 152 12.11 -0.79 -25.93
C THR A 152 10.82 -1.60 -25.85
N ILE A 153 9.74 -1.05 -26.40
CA ILE A 153 8.42 -1.67 -26.41
C ILE A 153 8.03 -2.06 -27.84
N THR A 154 7.58 -3.30 -28.01
CA THR A 154 6.95 -3.78 -29.24
C THR A 154 5.50 -4.14 -28.97
N VAL A 155 4.57 -3.47 -29.64
CA VAL A 155 3.13 -3.63 -29.46
C VAL A 155 2.71 -5.07 -29.78
N GLY A 156 1.89 -5.65 -28.91
CA GLY A 156 1.41 -7.03 -29.03
C GLY A 156 2.38 -8.10 -28.49
N SER A 157 3.65 -7.75 -28.23
CA SER A 157 4.66 -8.68 -27.69
C SER A 157 5.13 -8.30 -26.29
N THR A 158 5.50 -7.04 -26.08
CA THR A 158 5.97 -6.55 -24.79
C THR A 158 4.80 -6.40 -23.81
N SER A 159 4.96 -6.90 -22.58
CA SER A 159 3.98 -6.70 -21.50
C SER A 159 3.87 -5.22 -21.12
N LEU A 160 2.66 -4.67 -21.14
CA LEU A 160 2.39 -3.26 -20.84
C LEU A 160 1.77 -3.14 -19.44
N ALA A 161 2.56 -2.60 -18.51
CA ALA A 161 2.18 -2.39 -17.11
C ALA A 161 1.85 -0.92 -16.87
N PHE A 162 0.63 -0.65 -16.39
CA PHE A 162 0.18 0.69 -16.04
C PHE A 162 0.07 0.82 -14.52
N ALA A 163 0.51 1.97 -14.00
CA ALA A 163 0.34 2.36 -12.61
C ALA A 163 -0.45 3.66 -12.54
N GLN A 164 -1.30 3.79 -11.53
CA GLN A 164 -1.94 5.07 -11.23
C GLN A 164 -0.88 6.02 -10.65
N PHE A 165 -0.80 7.24 -11.17
CA PHE A 165 0.13 8.27 -10.66
C PHE A 165 -0.60 9.56 -10.25
N SER A 166 -1.90 9.70 -10.59
CA SER A 166 -2.74 10.79 -10.09
C SER A 166 -4.17 10.34 -9.80
N GLY A 167 -4.82 11.09 -8.92
CA GLY A 167 -6.22 10.92 -8.52
C GLY A 167 -6.46 11.64 -7.20
N ALA A 168 -7.49 12.48 -7.14
CA ALA A 168 -7.96 13.04 -5.89
C ALA A 168 -8.71 11.93 -5.13
N GLY A 169 -8.10 11.37 -4.09
CA GLY A 169 -8.86 10.61 -3.07
C GLY A 169 -8.84 9.07 -3.11
N ASN A 170 -8.11 8.40 -4.00
CA ASN A 170 -8.17 6.92 -4.11
C ASN A 170 -7.30 6.12 -3.11
N ILE A 171 -7.09 6.62 -1.90
CA ILE A 171 -6.77 5.70 -0.80
C ILE A 171 -8.11 5.25 -0.22
N THR A 172 -8.66 4.16 -0.75
CA THR A 172 -9.84 3.53 -0.14
C THR A 172 -9.40 2.90 1.16
N ALA A 173 -9.86 3.44 2.28
CA ALA A 173 -9.59 2.86 3.59
C ALA A 173 -10.25 1.47 3.66
N GLY A 174 -9.43 0.43 3.83
CA GLY A 174 -9.92 -0.93 4.08
C GLY A 174 -10.42 -1.08 5.53
N ASP A 175 -10.77 -2.31 5.90
CA ASP A 175 -11.22 -2.62 7.25
C ASP A 175 -10.22 -2.14 8.32
N GLY A 176 -10.75 -1.52 9.38
CA GLY A 176 -9.93 -0.99 10.48
C GLY A 176 -9.24 0.34 10.18
N LEU A 177 -9.50 0.97 9.03
CA LEU A 177 -9.03 2.31 8.68
C LEU A 177 -10.21 3.21 8.27
N THR A 178 -10.04 4.53 8.38
CA THR A 178 -10.91 5.53 7.73
C THR A 178 -10.06 6.59 7.07
N LYS A 179 -10.63 7.25 6.06
CA LYS A 179 -10.02 8.39 5.38
C LYS A 179 -10.90 9.62 5.58
N ASP A 180 -10.27 10.72 5.98
CA ASP A 180 -10.88 12.05 6.00
C ASP A 180 -9.98 13.02 5.24
N GLY A 181 -10.46 13.49 4.08
CA GLY A 181 -9.64 14.26 3.14
C GLY A 181 -8.33 13.55 2.80
N ASN A 182 -7.20 14.15 3.17
CA ASN A 182 -5.85 13.60 2.94
C ASN A 182 -5.28 12.81 4.13
N THR A 183 -6.02 12.66 5.22
CA THR A 183 -5.59 11.95 6.42
C THR A 183 -6.13 10.52 6.42
N ILE A 184 -5.26 9.54 6.72
CA ILE A 184 -5.63 8.15 6.98
C ILE A 184 -5.58 7.92 8.49
N ASN A 185 -6.71 7.53 9.07
CA ASN A 185 -6.84 7.23 10.48
C ASN A 185 -6.99 5.72 10.68
N ALA A 186 -6.27 5.17 11.66
CA ALA A 186 -6.58 3.82 12.14
C ALA A 186 -7.82 3.86 13.03
N VAL A 187 -8.75 2.94 12.81
CA VAL A 187 -10.00 2.81 13.57
C VAL A 187 -10.01 1.48 14.29
N GLY A 188 -9.27 1.47 15.40
CA GLY A 188 -9.31 0.36 16.34
C GLY A 188 -10.64 0.29 17.10
N THR A 189 -11.02 -0.90 17.58
CA THR A 189 -12.15 -1.00 18.51
C THR A 189 -11.81 -0.27 19.80
N VAL A 190 -12.70 0.63 20.23
CA VAL A 190 -12.57 1.38 21.50
C VAL A 190 -12.32 0.43 22.66
N GLY A 191 -11.34 0.75 23.50
CA GLY A 191 -10.94 -0.09 24.64
C GLY A 191 -10.16 -1.35 24.25
N ARG A 192 -9.84 -1.57 22.97
CA ARG A 192 -8.91 -2.62 22.51
C ARG A 192 -7.63 -2.05 21.92
N ILE A 193 -7.76 -1.05 21.05
CA ILE A 193 -6.64 -0.37 20.39
C ILE A 193 -6.73 1.12 20.75
N SER A 194 -5.59 1.73 21.03
CA SER A 194 -5.43 3.17 21.22
C SER A 194 -4.61 3.73 20.07
N VAL A 195 -5.09 4.82 19.47
CA VAL A 195 -4.43 5.50 18.35
C VAL A 195 -4.12 6.93 18.78
N ALA A 196 -2.86 7.33 18.62
CA ALA A 196 -2.37 8.70 18.82
C ALA A 196 -1.72 9.20 17.51
N ALA A 197 -1.21 10.43 17.50
CA ALA A 197 -0.61 11.03 16.30
C ALA A 197 0.52 10.16 15.71
N ASP A 198 1.38 9.58 16.56
CA ASP A 198 2.57 8.82 16.15
C ASP A 198 2.62 7.41 16.75
N SER A 199 1.51 6.86 17.27
CA SER A 199 1.48 5.50 17.80
C SER A 199 0.13 4.80 17.64
N ILE A 200 0.22 3.48 17.48
CA ILE A 200 -0.92 2.55 17.55
C ILE A 200 -0.51 1.46 18.53
N ASP A 201 -1.23 1.39 19.65
CA ASP A 201 -0.93 0.48 20.75
C ASP A 201 -2.17 -0.29 21.19
N ILE A 202 -1.97 -1.34 21.98
CA ILE A 202 -3.05 -1.99 22.71
C ILE A 202 -3.56 -1.01 23.77
N SER A 203 -4.87 -0.83 23.84
CA SER A 203 -5.50 0.02 24.84
C SER A 203 -5.22 -0.49 26.25
N THR A 204 -4.84 0.40 27.16
CA THR A 204 -4.66 0.09 28.58
C THR A 204 -5.96 -0.33 29.28
N ALA A 205 -7.11 -0.09 28.65
CA ALA A 205 -8.42 -0.56 29.09
C ALA A 205 -8.78 -1.95 28.54
N TYR A 206 -7.94 -2.54 27.69
CA TYR A 206 -8.22 -3.86 27.13
C TYR A 206 -8.11 -4.93 28.21
N ALA A 207 -9.26 -5.53 28.55
CA ALA A 207 -9.36 -6.59 29.55
C ALA A 207 -8.48 -7.81 29.22
N GLY A 208 -8.21 -8.02 27.93
CA GLY A 208 -7.32 -9.07 27.43
C GLY A 208 -5.83 -8.71 27.47
N GLN A 209 -5.38 -7.64 28.11
CA GLN A 209 -3.94 -7.42 28.32
C GLN A 209 -3.28 -8.55 29.12
N THR A 210 -4.03 -9.23 29.99
CA THR A 210 -3.58 -10.47 30.64
C THR A 210 -3.55 -11.68 29.68
N SER A 211 -4.22 -11.60 28.53
CA SER A 211 -4.22 -12.60 27.44
C SER A 211 -3.24 -12.28 26.31
N ILE A 212 -2.68 -11.07 26.26
CA ILE A 212 -1.46 -10.74 25.49
C ILE A 212 -0.26 -11.15 26.36
N ALA A 213 -0.31 -12.41 26.75
CA ALA A 213 0.75 -13.17 27.33
C ALA A 213 0.87 -14.45 26.50
N THR A 214 1.25 -14.32 25.23
CA THR A 214 2.25 -15.25 24.69
C THR A 214 3.61 -14.91 25.30
N LEU A 215 3.69 -14.83 26.63
CA LEU A 215 4.91 -15.32 27.22
C LEU A 215 4.84 -16.83 26.97
N GLY A 216 5.74 -17.33 26.14
CA GLY A 216 6.15 -18.72 26.25
C GLY A 216 6.70 -18.99 27.65
N THR A 217 7.48 -20.05 27.81
CA THR A 217 8.24 -20.26 29.04
C THR A 217 8.96 -18.99 29.47
N VAL A 218 8.77 -18.54 30.71
CA VAL A 218 9.55 -17.43 31.29
C VAL A 218 10.98 -17.96 31.49
N THR A 219 11.82 -17.84 30.46
CA THR A 219 13.22 -18.31 30.51
C THR A 219 14.05 -17.42 31.44
N THR A 220 13.75 -16.12 31.48
CA THR A 220 14.33 -15.16 32.43
C THR A 220 13.31 -14.07 32.77
N GLY A 221 13.18 -13.77 34.07
CA GLY A 221 12.25 -12.76 34.60
C GLY A 221 11.99 -12.99 36.09
N VAL A 222 11.67 -11.92 36.83
CA VAL A 222 11.20 -12.03 38.22
C VAL A 222 9.71 -12.34 38.19
N TRP A 223 9.31 -13.49 38.73
CA TRP A 223 7.89 -13.81 38.93
C TRP A 223 7.33 -12.88 40.02
N SER A 224 6.61 -11.84 39.61
CA SER A 224 5.93 -10.89 40.52
C SER A 224 4.47 -11.26 40.81
N ALA A 225 4.01 -12.47 40.46
CA ALA A 225 2.64 -12.88 40.72
C ALA A 225 2.41 -13.23 42.21
N THR A 226 1.15 -13.16 42.64
CA THR A 226 0.70 -13.72 43.93
C THR A 226 1.12 -15.18 44.05
N ALA A 227 1.35 -15.66 45.28
CA ALA A 227 1.70 -17.06 45.51
C ALA A 227 0.69 -18.00 44.82
N ILE A 228 1.19 -19.01 44.12
CA ILE A 228 0.35 -19.99 43.44
C ILE A 228 -0.38 -20.78 44.53
N GLY A 229 -1.72 -20.74 44.52
CA GLY A 229 -2.52 -21.42 45.52
C GLY A 229 -2.32 -22.94 45.50
N PRO A 230 -2.48 -23.63 46.65
CA PRO A 230 -2.31 -25.09 46.75
C PRO A 230 -3.13 -25.87 45.71
N THR A 231 -4.35 -25.44 45.43
CA THR A 231 -5.26 -26.08 44.45
C THR A 231 -4.81 -25.98 43.00
N LYS A 232 -3.75 -25.22 42.71
CA LYS A 232 -3.11 -25.09 41.39
C LYS A 232 -1.69 -25.67 41.38
N GLY A 233 -1.37 -26.52 42.34
CA GLY A 233 -0.06 -27.17 42.47
C GLY A 233 1.04 -26.30 43.08
N GLY A 234 0.71 -25.09 43.55
CA GLY A 234 1.64 -24.24 44.30
C GLY A 234 1.65 -24.55 45.80
N THR A 235 2.44 -23.80 46.57
CA THR A 235 2.49 -23.91 48.04
C THR A 235 1.63 -22.87 48.76
N GLY A 236 1.10 -21.87 48.05
CA GLY A 236 0.45 -20.69 48.62
C GLY A 236 1.42 -19.72 49.32
N LEU A 237 2.74 -19.94 49.25
CA LEU A 237 3.75 -19.13 49.91
C LEU A 237 4.54 -18.28 48.91
N THR A 238 4.85 -17.04 49.30
CA THR A 238 5.78 -16.15 48.55
C THR A 238 7.24 -16.36 48.96
N THR A 239 7.48 -16.93 50.14
CA THR A 239 8.80 -17.32 50.64
C THR A 239 8.67 -18.62 51.42
N VAL A 240 9.68 -19.50 51.33
CA VAL A 240 9.74 -20.74 52.08
C VAL A 240 10.88 -20.63 53.11
N PRO A 241 10.60 -20.76 54.43
CA PRO A 241 11.65 -20.72 55.45
C PRO A 241 12.74 -21.78 55.20
N LYS A 242 13.99 -21.44 55.50
CA LYS A 242 15.12 -22.38 55.39
C LYS A 242 14.84 -23.62 56.26
N GLY A 243 15.02 -24.81 55.70
CA GLY A 243 14.78 -26.08 56.39
C GLY A 243 13.34 -26.60 56.29
N SER A 244 12.45 -25.92 55.56
CA SER A 244 11.10 -26.46 55.28
C SER A 244 11.16 -27.66 54.34
N VAL A 245 10.22 -28.58 54.51
CA VAL A 245 10.04 -29.76 53.62
C VAL A 245 8.80 -29.55 52.77
N LEU A 246 8.91 -29.82 51.47
CA LEU A 246 7.76 -29.83 50.56
C LEU A 246 7.09 -31.22 50.61
N GLY A 247 5.81 -31.25 50.95
CA GLY A 247 5.02 -32.47 51.04
C GLY A 247 3.65 -32.30 50.41
N ALA A 248 3.13 -33.38 49.84
CA ALA A 248 1.72 -33.47 49.51
C ALA A 248 0.91 -33.51 50.82
N ASN A 249 -0.20 -32.77 50.87
CA ASN A 249 -1.11 -32.76 52.01
C ASN A 249 -2.37 -33.59 51.76
N THR A 250 -3.28 -33.54 52.74
CA THR A 250 -4.58 -34.22 52.76
C THR A 250 -5.51 -33.89 51.58
N LEU A 251 -5.22 -32.82 50.84
CA LEU A 251 -6.02 -32.32 49.72
C LEU A 251 -5.37 -32.58 48.35
N ASP A 252 -4.35 -33.45 48.30
CA ASP A 252 -3.53 -33.72 47.10
C ASP A 252 -2.85 -32.44 46.54
N THR A 253 -2.53 -31.50 47.43
CA THR A 253 -1.84 -30.25 47.07
C THR A 253 -0.45 -30.18 47.70
N VAL A 254 0.45 -29.38 47.13
CA VAL A 254 1.80 -29.18 47.67
C VAL A 254 1.75 -28.18 48.82
N THR A 255 2.37 -28.50 49.96
CA THR A 255 2.55 -27.57 51.08
C THR A 255 3.99 -27.59 51.56
N ALA A 256 4.43 -26.47 52.14
CA ALA A 256 5.68 -26.44 52.88
C ALA A 256 5.39 -26.64 54.37
N VAL A 257 5.93 -27.71 54.94
CA VAL A 257 5.94 -27.93 56.39
C VAL A 257 7.18 -27.24 56.94
N GLN A 258 6.98 -26.24 57.80
CA GLN A 258 8.08 -25.50 58.41
C GLN A 258 8.92 -26.46 59.27
N GLY A 259 10.22 -26.48 59.03
CA GLY A 259 11.18 -27.18 59.88
C GLY A 259 11.28 -26.52 61.25
N GLY A 260 11.45 -27.32 62.31
CA GLY A 260 11.81 -26.80 63.62
C GLY A 260 13.19 -26.14 63.63
N THR A 261 13.51 -25.42 64.71
CA THR A 261 14.83 -24.79 64.90
C THR A 261 15.91 -25.74 65.44
N THR A 262 15.53 -27.00 65.69
CA THR A 262 16.36 -28.08 66.26
C THR A 262 16.25 -29.32 65.38
N ASP A 263 17.19 -30.25 65.55
CA ASP A 263 17.11 -31.56 64.88
C ASP A 263 15.83 -32.29 65.32
N GLY A 264 15.08 -32.82 64.36
CA GLY A 264 13.79 -33.46 64.61
C GLY A 264 13.51 -34.56 63.59
N ILE A 265 12.56 -35.43 63.92
CA ILE A 265 12.18 -36.56 63.08
C ILE A 265 10.96 -36.16 62.26
N LEU A 266 11.08 -36.23 60.93
CA LEU A 266 9.95 -36.03 60.03
C LEU A 266 9.07 -37.28 60.05
N THR A 267 7.80 -37.11 60.39
CA THR A 267 6.83 -38.20 60.44
C THR A 267 5.67 -37.93 59.50
N TYR A 268 5.12 -39.00 58.94
CA TYR A 268 3.87 -38.99 58.20
C TYR A 268 2.83 -39.78 58.99
N SER A 269 1.71 -39.14 59.33
CA SER A 269 0.60 -39.83 59.97
C SER A 269 -0.43 -40.26 58.93
N ALA A 270 -0.62 -41.55 58.76
CA ALA A 270 -1.68 -42.07 57.86
C ALA A 270 -3.09 -41.75 58.38
N SER A 271 -3.28 -41.57 59.70
CA SER A 271 -4.58 -41.25 60.30
C SER A 271 -4.86 -39.74 60.36
N GLY A 272 -3.81 -38.91 60.49
CA GLY A 272 -3.91 -37.45 60.45
C GLY A 272 -3.69 -36.85 59.06
N THR A 273 -3.22 -37.65 58.10
CA THR A 273 -2.88 -37.28 56.72
C THR A 273 -1.90 -36.09 56.61
N SER A 274 -1.21 -35.74 57.69
CA SER A 274 -0.29 -34.60 57.80
C SER A 274 1.16 -35.05 57.90
N VAL A 275 2.06 -34.25 57.32
CA VAL A 275 3.51 -34.35 57.54
C VAL A 275 3.89 -33.38 58.66
N ALA A 276 4.64 -33.85 59.67
CA ALA A 276 5.03 -33.04 60.82
C ALA A 276 6.41 -33.44 61.37
N PHE A 277 7.08 -32.48 62.00
CA PHE A 277 8.30 -32.74 62.77
C PHE A 277 7.97 -33.06 64.22
N LEU A 278 8.57 -34.12 64.75
CA LEU A 278 8.55 -34.48 66.17
C LEU A 278 9.93 -34.25 66.78
N GLU A 279 9.96 -33.76 68.02
CA GLU A 279 11.20 -33.52 68.78
C GLU A 279 11.73 -34.81 69.44
N THR A 280 10.87 -35.80 69.64
CA THR A 280 11.22 -37.07 70.28
C THR A 280 10.54 -38.24 69.57
N LEU A 281 11.23 -39.39 69.56
CA LEU A 281 10.63 -40.66 69.22
C LEU A 281 10.23 -41.33 70.53
N ASP A 282 8.93 -41.44 70.81
CA ASP A 282 8.48 -42.37 71.84
C ASP A 282 8.78 -43.78 71.31
N GLY A 283 9.68 -44.50 71.98
CA GLY A 283 10.05 -45.88 71.62
C GLY A 283 8.88 -46.86 71.71
N GLY A 284 7.69 -46.38 72.09
CA GLY A 284 6.48 -47.15 72.32
C GLY A 284 6.47 -47.68 73.75
N SER A 285 5.28 -47.77 74.33
CA SER A 285 5.06 -48.68 75.46
C SER A 285 4.89 -50.08 74.88
N PHE A 286 5.89 -50.94 75.07
CA PHE A 286 5.78 -52.37 74.78
C PHE A 286 4.84 -53.06 75.79
#